data_AF-A0A9W8ZQZ1-F1
#
_entry.id   AF-A0A9W8ZQZ1-F1
#
_cell.length_a   1.000
_cell.length_b   1.000
_cell.length_c   1.000
_cell.angle_alpha   90.00
_cell.angle_beta   90.00
_cell.angle_gamma   90.00
#
_symmetry.space_group_name_H-M   'P 1'
#
loop_
_entity.id
_entity.type
_entity.pdbx_description
1 polymer ?
#
loop_
_entity_poly.entity_id
_entity_poly.type
_entity_poly.pdbx_seq_one_letter_code
_entity_poly.pdbx_strand_id
1 'polypeptide(L)'
;MIQIHEVDFLVGADGGRSTVRKQLGLPFLGDDSESLKEIGMVACDIEALEGTLDQKVWRMWGDTTSNMLSLRPCAIPHKTHLNFFIGGADVNLEKVASNTEELVNAIHAITGRDDIKFGKVINLGVWRPNIRMTSSFGKGRVFIAGDAAHVHSPTGGQGMNSGVQDAINLGWKLALVSKNLSPPSILTSFTAERVPVIATMLSKTTELFHKTFQPASPEKMAEGWRRGYELRMFGVNYRKSGITLDEKYSYGADEAVDPYRSGDDGTVRAGDRAPDAPKLSPVGQTNATTYTTFLDLYNPAYHTILIFADPGRNREAIETILETIRGLPSSKEIIKTIVFLPQTSSSANDASTSSADMVLLDTEGYAYKHYNVAGDSQQPTVFIVRPDGFIGGLVFGVEGIKKYFGLILKL
;
A
#
# COMPACT_ATOMS: atom_id res chain seq x y z
N MET A 1 -16.99 -33.53 -11.40
CA MET A 1 -17.21 -33.77 -9.96
C MET A 1 -17.30 -32.41 -9.29
N ILE A 2 -18.38 -32.13 -8.56
CA ILE A 2 -18.54 -30.85 -7.82
C ILE A 2 -17.97 -31.08 -6.42
N GLN A 3 -17.04 -30.24 -5.98
CA GLN A 3 -16.56 -30.20 -4.59
C GLN A 3 -17.29 -29.10 -3.84
N ILE A 4 -17.74 -29.39 -2.62
CA ILE A 4 -18.46 -28.46 -1.75
C ILE A 4 -17.59 -28.22 -0.52
N HIS A 5 -17.39 -26.95 -0.18
CA HIS A 5 -16.61 -26.51 0.98
C HIS A 5 -17.46 -25.55 1.82
N GLU A 6 -17.53 -25.80 3.12
CA GLU A 6 -18.10 -24.87 4.10
C GLU A 6 -16.97 -24.05 4.72
N VAL A 7 -17.13 -22.72 4.73
CA VAL A 7 -16.13 -21.78 5.24
C VAL A 7 -16.80 -20.63 5.98
N ASP A 8 -16.14 -20.10 7.01
CA ASP A 8 -16.65 -18.95 7.77
C ASP A 8 -16.61 -17.64 6.99
N PHE A 9 -15.63 -17.52 6.09
CA PHE A 9 -15.39 -16.34 5.26
C PHE A 9 -14.87 -16.76 3.88
N LEU A 10 -15.20 -15.95 2.86
CA LEU A 10 -14.70 -16.12 1.50
C LEU A 10 -14.15 -14.78 0.99
N VAL A 11 -12.97 -14.80 0.38
CA VAL A 11 -12.36 -13.62 -0.27
C VAL A 11 -12.15 -13.91 -1.75
N GLY A 12 -12.90 -13.21 -2.60
CA GLY A 12 -12.73 -13.24 -4.04
C GLY A 12 -11.56 -12.36 -4.47
N ALA A 13 -10.41 -12.99 -4.72
CA ALA A 13 -9.23 -12.39 -5.35
C ALA A 13 -9.03 -12.95 -6.78
N ASP A 14 -10.14 -13.24 -7.46
CA ASP A 14 -10.24 -13.99 -8.71
C ASP A 14 -10.25 -13.11 -9.98
N GLY A 15 -9.69 -11.89 -9.87
CA GLY A 15 -9.40 -11.00 -11.00
C GLY A 15 -10.61 -10.27 -11.59
N GLY A 16 -10.38 -9.50 -12.67
CA GLY A 16 -11.39 -8.61 -13.29
C GLY A 16 -12.69 -9.30 -13.70
N ARG A 17 -12.64 -10.59 -14.02
CA ARG A 17 -13.80 -11.41 -14.41
C ARG A 17 -14.51 -12.10 -13.23
N SER A 18 -14.14 -11.75 -11.99
CA SER A 18 -14.55 -12.36 -10.73
C SER A 18 -15.96 -12.95 -10.73
N THR A 19 -16.02 -14.24 -10.41
CA THR A 19 -17.27 -14.97 -10.18
C THR A 19 -17.85 -14.56 -8.83
N VAL A 20 -16.99 -14.40 -7.81
CA VAL A 20 -17.41 -14.01 -6.45
C VAL A 20 -18.12 -12.67 -6.46
N ARG A 21 -17.53 -11.64 -7.11
CA ARG A 21 -18.14 -10.32 -7.25
C ARG A 21 -19.54 -10.40 -7.87
N LYS A 22 -19.66 -11.13 -8.99
CA LYS A 22 -20.93 -11.26 -9.73
C LYS A 22 -22.00 -11.95 -8.89
N GLN A 23 -21.65 -13.02 -8.19
CA GLN A 23 -22.58 -13.72 -7.31
C GLN A 23 -23.01 -12.88 -6.11
N LEU A 24 -22.15 -11.98 -5.61
CA LEU A 24 -22.53 -11.02 -4.57
C LEU A 24 -23.46 -9.90 -5.07
N GLY A 25 -23.65 -9.77 -6.38
CA GLY A 25 -24.43 -8.68 -6.96
C GLY A 25 -23.75 -7.32 -6.80
N LEU A 26 -22.40 -7.29 -6.82
CA LEU A 26 -21.62 -6.06 -6.75
C LEU A 26 -21.22 -5.64 -8.17
N PRO A 27 -21.99 -4.77 -8.85
CA PRO A 27 -21.68 -4.39 -10.23
C PRO A 27 -20.40 -3.56 -10.29
N PHE A 28 -19.69 -3.69 -11.41
CA PHE A 28 -18.64 -2.75 -11.75
C PHE A 28 -19.25 -1.47 -12.31
N LEU A 29 -18.97 -0.37 -11.63
CA LEU A 29 -19.28 0.99 -12.02
C LEU A 29 -18.01 1.60 -12.64
N GLY A 30 -18.15 2.32 -13.74
CA GLY A 30 -17.02 2.98 -14.40
C GLY A 30 -17.30 3.27 -15.86
N ASP A 31 -16.29 3.78 -16.53
CA ASP A 31 -16.39 4.24 -17.90
C ASP A 31 -16.37 3.05 -18.88
N ASP A 32 -17.37 2.99 -19.76
CA ASP A 32 -17.47 2.02 -20.85
C ASP A 32 -17.38 2.68 -22.23
N SER A 33 -16.95 3.95 -22.27
CA SER A 33 -16.85 4.73 -23.49
C SER A 33 -16.11 4.00 -24.60
N GLU A 34 -16.64 4.12 -25.82
CA GLU A 34 -16.04 3.54 -27.02
C GLU A 34 -14.59 4.02 -27.22
N SER A 35 -14.29 5.25 -26.80
CA SER A 35 -12.94 5.82 -26.88
C SER A 35 -11.89 5.08 -26.04
N LEU A 36 -12.28 4.44 -24.91
CA LEU A 36 -11.40 3.56 -24.14
C LEU A 36 -11.20 2.20 -24.82
N LYS A 37 -12.21 1.71 -25.57
CA LYS A 37 -12.16 0.41 -26.26
C LYS A 37 -11.29 0.45 -27.51
N GLU A 38 -11.19 1.60 -28.16
CA GLU A 38 -10.34 1.82 -29.32
C GLU A 38 -8.85 1.91 -28.96
N ILE A 39 -8.52 2.30 -27.73
CA ILE A 39 -7.14 2.35 -27.27
C ILE A 39 -6.72 0.97 -26.77
N GLY A 40 -5.80 0.33 -27.48
CA GLY A 40 -5.21 -0.94 -27.08
C GLY A 40 -3.69 -0.93 -27.15
N MET A 41 -3.08 -1.94 -26.56
CA MET A 41 -1.66 -2.20 -26.69
C MET A 41 -1.42 -3.71 -26.76
N VAL A 42 -0.41 -4.11 -27.51
CA VAL A 42 0.14 -5.45 -27.40
C VAL A 42 1.07 -5.46 -26.20
N ALA A 43 0.79 -6.32 -25.23
CA ALA A 43 1.65 -6.59 -24.09
C ALA A 43 2.37 -7.92 -24.33
N CYS A 44 3.69 -7.95 -24.11
CA CYS A 44 4.49 -9.15 -24.31
C CYS A 44 5.57 -9.28 -23.25
N ASP A 45 5.78 -10.51 -22.79
CA ASP A 45 6.99 -10.90 -22.07
C ASP A 45 7.82 -11.82 -22.98
N ILE A 46 9.10 -11.52 -23.16
CA ILE A 46 9.98 -12.19 -24.11
C ILE A 46 11.44 -12.09 -23.68
N GLU A 47 12.26 -13.04 -24.11
CA GLU A 47 13.69 -13.03 -23.84
C GLU A 47 14.45 -12.23 -24.92
N ALA A 48 15.38 -11.37 -24.52
CA ALA A 48 16.41 -10.87 -25.45
C ALA A 48 17.62 -11.80 -25.45
N LEU A 49 18.28 -11.95 -26.60
CA LEU A 49 19.56 -12.64 -26.65
C LEU A 49 20.65 -11.76 -26.01
N GLU A 50 21.57 -12.40 -25.30
CA GLU A 50 22.66 -11.72 -24.62
C GLU A 50 23.50 -10.86 -25.59
N GLY A 51 23.93 -9.69 -25.14
CA GLY A 51 24.74 -8.77 -25.93
C GLY A 51 23.98 -7.93 -26.97
N THR A 52 22.68 -8.19 -27.19
CA THR A 52 21.89 -7.44 -28.19
C THR A 52 21.25 -6.17 -27.64
N LEU A 53 21.09 -6.07 -26.32
CA LEU A 53 20.51 -4.91 -25.66
C LEU A 53 21.00 -4.78 -24.21
N ASP A 54 21.27 -3.55 -23.76
CA ASP A 54 21.48 -3.26 -22.34
C ASP A 54 20.19 -3.45 -21.55
N GLN A 55 20.30 -4.21 -20.45
CA GLN A 55 19.20 -4.60 -19.56
C GLN A 55 19.06 -3.71 -18.32
N LYS A 56 19.74 -2.56 -18.29
CA LYS A 56 19.67 -1.61 -17.18
C LYS A 56 18.70 -0.46 -17.40
N VAL A 57 18.25 -0.24 -18.64
CA VAL A 57 17.47 0.95 -19.01
C VAL A 57 16.13 0.60 -19.63
N TRP A 58 15.09 1.34 -19.22
CA TRP A 58 13.81 1.34 -19.91
C TRP A 58 13.92 2.24 -21.15
N ARG A 59 13.60 1.70 -22.32
CA ARG A 59 13.65 2.39 -23.61
C ARG A 59 12.26 2.64 -24.16
N MET A 60 12.08 3.78 -24.80
CA MET A 60 10.85 4.19 -25.48
C MET A 60 11.22 4.63 -26.89
N TRP A 61 10.49 4.14 -27.89
CA TRP A 61 10.58 4.58 -29.28
C TRP A 61 9.22 5.05 -29.77
N GLY A 62 9.23 6.09 -30.60
CA GLY A 62 8.04 6.67 -31.19
C GLY A 62 7.06 7.22 -30.13
N ASP A 63 5.79 7.31 -30.51
CA ASP A 63 4.75 7.93 -29.69
C ASP A 63 3.35 7.39 -30.01
N THR A 64 2.38 7.76 -29.18
CA THR A 64 1.00 7.24 -29.23
C THR A 64 0.19 7.74 -30.44
N THR A 65 0.64 8.77 -31.14
CA THR A 65 -0.02 9.32 -32.34
C THR A 65 0.31 8.55 -33.61
N SER A 66 1.36 7.72 -33.59
CA SER A 66 1.79 6.89 -34.72
C SER A 66 2.07 5.46 -34.26
N ASN A 67 3.34 5.08 -34.12
CA ASN A 67 3.79 3.81 -33.57
C ASN A 67 4.65 4.05 -32.34
N MET A 68 4.37 3.32 -31.26
CA MET A 68 5.12 3.37 -30.02
C MET A 68 5.58 1.98 -29.61
N LEU A 69 6.83 1.89 -29.16
CA LEU A 69 7.34 0.72 -28.43
C LEU A 69 7.91 1.18 -27.09
N SER A 70 7.35 0.61 -26.02
CA SER A 70 7.95 0.62 -24.69
C SER A 70 8.67 -0.70 -24.47
N LEU A 71 9.90 -0.62 -24.00
CA LEU A 71 10.73 -1.78 -23.75
C LEU A 71 11.40 -1.69 -22.39
N ARG A 72 11.05 -2.61 -21.49
CA ARG A 72 11.54 -2.63 -20.12
C ARG A 72 12.22 -3.94 -19.77
N PRO A 73 13.48 -3.92 -19.32
CA PRO A 73 14.08 -5.07 -18.66
C PRO A 73 13.32 -5.46 -17.40
N CYS A 74 13.11 -6.76 -17.22
CA CYS A 74 12.58 -7.32 -15.98
C CYS A 74 13.74 -7.69 -15.07
N ALA A 75 13.72 -7.21 -13.83
CA ALA A 75 14.77 -7.47 -12.84
C ALA A 75 14.68 -8.91 -12.28
N ILE A 76 14.84 -9.91 -13.15
CA ILE A 76 14.88 -11.32 -12.78
C ILE A 76 16.34 -11.76 -12.83
N PRO A 77 16.95 -12.17 -11.70
CA PRO A 77 18.34 -12.59 -11.66
C PRO A 77 18.65 -13.65 -12.73
N HIS A 78 19.73 -13.44 -13.49
CA HIS A 78 20.23 -14.35 -14.53
C HIS A 78 19.28 -14.61 -15.71
N LYS A 79 18.23 -13.79 -15.88
CA LYS A 79 17.34 -13.90 -17.04
C LYS A 79 17.34 -12.62 -17.86
N THR A 80 17.25 -12.79 -19.16
CA THR A 80 17.19 -11.70 -20.14
C THR A 80 15.75 -11.29 -20.48
N HIS A 81 14.86 -11.39 -19.49
CA HIS A 81 13.42 -11.18 -19.66
C HIS A 81 13.15 -9.69 -19.88
N LEU A 82 12.39 -9.40 -20.92
CA LEU A 82 11.91 -8.07 -21.25
C LEU A 82 10.39 -8.07 -21.28
N ASN A 83 9.81 -6.99 -20.78
CA ASN A 83 8.41 -6.67 -20.97
C ASN A 83 8.30 -5.57 -22.03
N PHE A 84 7.41 -5.75 -23.01
CA PHE A 84 7.13 -4.77 -24.04
C PHE A 84 5.68 -4.32 -24.03
N PHE A 85 5.47 -3.06 -24.41
CA PHE A 85 4.18 -2.56 -24.88
C PHE A 85 4.33 -1.97 -26.28
N ILE A 86 3.55 -2.44 -27.24
CA ILE A 86 3.42 -1.84 -28.56
C ILE A 86 2.02 -1.26 -28.71
N GLY A 87 1.92 -0.03 -29.17
CA GLY A 87 0.64 0.61 -29.45
C GLY A 87 0.81 1.87 -30.28
N GLY A 88 -0.27 2.61 -30.46
CA GLY A 88 -0.30 3.81 -31.29
C GLY A 88 -1.33 3.68 -32.41
N ALA A 89 -1.73 4.83 -32.97
CA ALA A 89 -2.82 4.90 -33.94
C ALA A 89 -2.57 4.11 -35.24
N ASP A 90 -1.30 3.97 -35.63
CA ASP A 90 -0.91 3.30 -36.89
C ASP A 90 -0.62 1.78 -36.69
N VAL A 91 -0.73 1.26 -35.47
CA VAL A 91 -0.42 -0.13 -35.16
C VAL A 91 -1.65 -1.03 -35.27
N ASN A 92 -1.57 -2.04 -36.14
CA ASN A 92 -2.53 -3.15 -36.13
C ASN A 92 -2.20 -4.14 -34.99
N LEU A 93 -2.83 -3.92 -33.83
CA LEU A 93 -2.58 -4.70 -32.61
C LEU A 93 -2.81 -6.20 -32.78
N GLU A 94 -3.87 -6.60 -33.47
CA GLU A 94 -4.22 -8.02 -33.66
C GLU A 94 -3.20 -8.72 -34.56
N LYS A 95 -2.69 -8.03 -35.59
CA LYS A 95 -1.61 -8.54 -36.43
C LYS A 95 -0.32 -8.72 -35.64
N VAL A 96 0.10 -7.71 -34.88
CA VAL A 96 1.31 -7.76 -34.04
C VAL A 96 1.23 -8.88 -33.00
N ALA A 97 0.06 -9.11 -32.41
CA ALA A 97 -0.16 -10.17 -31.42
C ALA A 97 -0.40 -11.56 -32.03
N SER A 98 -0.49 -11.69 -33.36
CA SER A 98 -0.90 -12.95 -34.00
C SER A 98 0.15 -14.05 -33.89
N ASN A 99 1.43 -13.70 -33.92
CA ASN A 99 2.56 -14.62 -33.79
C ASN A 99 3.88 -13.86 -33.50
N THR A 100 4.93 -14.61 -33.16
CA THR A 100 6.25 -14.08 -32.82
C THR A 100 6.92 -13.32 -33.98
N GLU A 101 6.76 -13.77 -35.22
CA GLU A 101 7.41 -13.14 -36.38
C GLU A 101 6.86 -11.73 -36.61
N GLU A 102 5.53 -11.57 -36.57
CA GLU A 102 4.88 -10.27 -36.70
C GLU A 102 5.23 -9.32 -35.54
N LEU A 103 5.34 -9.85 -34.32
CA LEU A 103 5.82 -9.07 -33.17
C LEU A 103 7.24 -8.54 -33.41
N VAL A 104 8.18 -9.40 -33.82
CA VAL A 104 9.58 -9.02 -34.05
C VAL A 104 9.69 -8.03 -35.22
N ASN A 105 8.96 -8.28 -36.32
CA ASN A 105 8.90 -7.37 -37.46
C ASN A 105 8.40 -5.97 -37.06
N ALA A 106 7.37 -5.90 -36.21
CA ALA A 106 6.87 -4.64 -35.69
C ALA A 106 7.92 -3.92 -34.82
N ILE A 107 8.63 -4.66 -33.95
CA ILE A 107 9.71 -4.09 -33.14
C ILE A 107 10.81 -3.52 -34.04
N HIS A 108 11.28 -4.28 -35.04
CA HIS A 108 12.31 -3.81 -35.97
C HIS A 108 11.86 -2.61 -36.79
N ALA A 109 10.61 -2.59 -37.25
CA ALA A 109 10.03 -1.46 -37.98
C ALA A 109 9.96 -0.18 -37.13
N ILE A 110 9.54 -0.29 -35.86
CA ILE A 110 9.42 0.86 -34.95
C ILE A 110 10.80 1.39 -34.53
N THR A 111 11.74 0.48 -34.26
CA THR A 111 13.05 0.85 -33.72
C THR A 111 14.09 1.19 -34.79
N GLY A 112 13.93 0.67 -36.01
CA GLY A 112 14.96 0.67 -37.05
C GLY A 112 16.16 -0.22 -36.70
N ARG A 113 16.00 -1.17 -35.76
CA ARG A 113 17.08 -1.94 -35.15
C ARG A 113 16.87 -3.44 -35.35
N ASP A 114 17.39 -3.99 -36.43
CA ASP A 114 17.36 -5.43 -36.74
C ASP A 114 18.43 -6.24 -35.98
N ASP A 115 19.40 -5.56 -35.35
CA ASP A 115 20.44 -6.14 -34.51
C ASP A 115 19.91 -6.62 -33.15
N ILE A 116 18.73 -6.16 -32.72
CA ILE A 116 18.08 -6.66 -31.50
C ILE A 116 17.49 -8.02 -31.82
N LYS A 117 18.01 -9.07 -31.16
CA LYS A 117 17.56 -10.45 -31.34
C LYS A 117 16.80 -10.95 -30.12
N PHE A 118 15.71 -11.66 -30.38
CA PHE A 118 14.83 -12.18 -29.34
C PHE A 118 14.90 -13.70 -29.29
N GLY A 119 14.78 -14.23 -28.08
CA GLY A 119 14.62 -15.66 -27.79
C GLY A 119 13.15 -16.02 -27.67
N LYS A 120 12.80 -16.70 -26.58
CA LYS A 120 11.46 -17.25 -26.37
C LYS A 120 10.45 -16.15 -26.03
N VAL A 121 9.30 -16.16 -26.72
CA VAL A 121 8.09 -15.44 -26.28
C VAL A 121 7.45 -16.22 -25.14
N ILE A 122 7.26 -15.55 -24.00
CA ILE A 122 6.70 -16.12 -22.77
C ILE A 122 5.19 -15.89 -22.74
N ASN A 123 4.77 -14.66 -23.05
CA ASN A 123 3.37 -14.28 -23.15
C ASN A 123 3.20 -13.19 -24.22
N LEU A 124 2.08 -13.21 -24.93
CA LEU A 124 1.74 -12.23 -25.96
C LEU A 124 0.22 -12.07 -25.99
N GLY A 125 -0.26 -10.84 -25.93
CA GLY A 125 -1.69 -10.59 -26.07
C GLY A 125 -2.03 -9.12 -26.26
N VAL A 126 -3.22 -8.89 -26.83
CA VAL A 126 -3.80 -7.56 -26.92
C VAL A 126 -4.48 -7.23 -25.60
N TRP A 127 -4.08 -6.11 -25.02
CA TRP A 127 -4.64 -5.56 -23.81
C TRP A 127 -5.42 -4.27 -24.14
N ARG A 128 -6.58 -4.10 -23.52
CA ARG A 128 -7.41 -2.90 -23.62
C ARG A 128 -7.78 -2.44 -22.21
N PRO A 129 -7.80 -1.11 -21.95
CA PRO A 129 -8.07 -0.58 -20.64
C PRO A 129 -9.51 -0.82 -20.22
N ASN A 130 -9.66 -1.05 -18.93
CA ASN A 130 -10.93 -1.13 -18.27
C ASN A 130 -10.82 -0.43 -16.92
N ILE A 131 -11.57 0.66 -16.75
CA ILE A 131 -11.47 1.54 -15.58
C ILE A 131 -12.77 1.43 -14.82
N ARG A 132 -12.80 0.54 -13.82
CA ARG A 132 -14.03 0.22 -13.09
C ARG A 132 -13.74 -0.10 -11.63
N MET A 133 -14.71 0.16 -10.77
CA MET A 133 -14.70 -0.34 -9.39
C MET A 133 -16.10 -0.68 -8.90
N THR A 134 -16.16 -1.42 -7.81
CA THR A 134 -17.39 -1.63 -7.04
C THR A 134 -17.55 -0.55 -5.98
N SER A 135 -18.79 -0.24 -5.59
CA SER A 135 -19.08 0.70 -4.48
C SER A 135 -18.95 0.07 -3.09
N SER A 136 -18.85 -1.27 -3.00
CA SER A 136 -18.62 -2.02 -1.78
C SER A 136 -17.67 -3.18 -2.03
N PHE A 137 -16.73 -3.42 -1.12
CA PHE A 137 -15.72 -4.47 -1.26
C PHE A 137 -16.11 -5.75 -0.51
N GLY A 138 -17.35 -5.85 -0.05
CA GLY A 138 -17.89 -7.07 0.52
C GLY A 138 -19.34 -6.94 0.93
N LYS A 139 -19.94 -8.08 1.28
CA LYS A 139 -21.30 -8.18 1.83
C LYS A 139 -21.37 -9.39 2.75
N GLY A 140 -21.77 -9.15 4.00
CA GLY A 140 -21.82 -10.21 5.01
C GLY A 140 -20.45 -10.80 5.28
N ARG A 141 -20.27 -12.09 4.96
CA ARG A 141 -19.04 -12.87 5.19
C ARG A 141 -18.18 -13.06 3.94
N VAL A 142 -18.53 -12.39 2.84
CA VAL A 142 -17.83 -12.51 1.56
C VAL A 142 -17.27 -11.15 1.15
N PHE A 143 -16.00 -11.14 0.79
CA PHE A 143 -15.25 -9.94 0.41
C PHE A 143 -14.62 -10.11 -0.97
N ILE A 144 -14.23 -9.01 -1.60
CA ILE A 144 -13.50 -8.96 -2.87
C ILE A 144 -12.30 -8.02 -2.75
N ALA A 145 -11.19 -8.36 -3.40
CA ALA A 145 -9.95 -7.59 -3.33
C ALA A 145 -9.22 -7.54 -4.68
N GLY A 146 -8.41 -6.50 -4.88
CA GLY A 146 -7.66 -6.29 -6.13
C GLY A 146 -8.57 -6.19 -7.35
N ASP A 147 -8.15 -6.82 -8.44
CA ASP A 147 -8.88 -6.79 -9.72
C ASP A 147 -10.32 -7.31 -9.64
N ALA A 148 -10.66 -8.11 -8.62
CA ALA A 148 -12.05 -8.49 -8.39
C ALA A 148 -12.93 -7.30 -7.96
N ALA A 149 -12.35 -6.30 -7.30
CA ALA A 149 -13.02 -5.12 -6.75
C ALA A 149 -12.81 -3.84 -7.57
N HIS A 150 -11.68 -3.70 -8.26
CA HIS A 150 -11.32 -2.54 -9.08
C HIS A 150 -10.30 -2.87 -10.16
N VAL A 151 -10.45 -2.29 -11.34
CA VAL A 151 -9.53 -2.46 -12.48
C VAL A 151 -9.11 -1.08 -12.96
N HIS A 152 -7.80 -0.91 -13.17
CA HIS A 152 -7.17 0.36 -13.48
C HIS A 152 -6.67 0.39 -14.92
N SER A 153 -6.46 1.61 -15.43
CA SER A 153 -5.53 1.85 -16.54
C SER A 153 -4.09 1.43 -16.15
N PRO A 154 -3.22 1.00 -17.10
CA PRO A 154 -1.88 0.55 -16.75
C PRO A 154 -0.93 1.74 -16.56
N THR A 155 -1.32 2.97 -16.94
CA THR A 155 -0.43 4.16 -16.98
C THR A 155 0.14 4.56 -15.63
N GLY A 156 -0.44 4.09 -14.53
CA GLY A 156 0.08 4.26 -13.17
C GLY A 156 0.79 3.04 -12.58
N GLY A 157 0.66 1.83 -13.16
CA GLY A 157 1.20 0.60 -12.58
C GLY A 157 0.60 0.22 -11.21
N GLN A 158 -0.67 0.58 -10.95
CA GLN A 158 -1.24 0.57 -9.59
C GLN A 158 -2.08 -0.67 -9.24
N GLY A 159 -2.51 -1.48 -10.21
CA GLY A 159 -3.44 -2.59 -9.98
C GLY A 159 -2.95 -3.56 -8.91
N MET A 160 -1.77 -4.17 -9.13
CA MET A 160 -1.16 -5.10 -8.16
C MET A 160 -0.88 -4.44 -6.81
N ASN A 161 -0.29 -3.23 -6.81
CA ASN A 161 0.06 -2.51 -5.58
C ASN A 161 -1.17 -2.24 -4.72
N SER A 162 -2.27 -1.79 -5.34
CA SER A 162 -3.53 -1.53 -4.66
C SER A 162 -4.19 -2.81 -4.16
N GLY A 163 -4.18 -3.89 -4.97
CA GLY A 163 -4.72 -5.19 -4.57
C GLY A 163 -3.99 -5.83 -3.40
N VAL A 164 -2.65 -5.72 -3.35
CA VAL A 164 -1.85 -6.18 -2.20
C VAL A 164 -2.23 -5.38 -0.94
N GLN A 165 -2.41 -4.06 -1.05
CA GLN A 165 -2.86 -3.25 0.08
C GLN A 165 -4.26 -3.62 0.56
N ASP A 166 -5.18 -3.98 -0.34
CA ASP A 166 -6.51 -4.46 0.05
C ASP A 166 -6.39 -5.74 0.90
N ALA A 167 -5.57 -6.69 0.45
CA ALA A 167 -5.35 -7.95 1.16
C ALA A 167 -4.72 -7.73 2.54
N ILE A 168 -3.71 -6.86 2.64
CA ILE A 168 -3.07 -6.52 3.92
C ILE A 168 -4.07 -5.85 4.87
N ASN A 169 -4.89 -4.91 4.37
CA ASN A 169 -5.91 -4.22 5.17
C ASN A 169 -6.99 -5.16 5.70
N LEU A 170 -7.46 -6.12 4.88
CA LEU A 170 -8.50 -7.06 5.27
C LEU A 170 -7.96 -8.21 6.15
N GLY A 171 -6.75 -8.68 5.88
CA GLY A 171 -6.20 -9.91 6.45
C GLY A 171 -6.13 -9.92 7.97
N TRP A 172 -5.64 -8.83 8.58
CA TRP A 172 -5.54 -8.76 10.05
C TRP A 172 -6.92 -8.68 10.72
N LYS A 173 -7.88 -8.00 10.08
CA LYS A 173 -9.26 -7.87 10.59
C LYS A 173 -9.96 -9.22 10.58
N LEU A 174 -9.82 -9.97 9.48
CA LEU A 174 -10.32 -11.35 9.40
C LEU A 174 -9.65 -12.24 10.45
N ALA A 175 -8.34 -12.14 10.64
CA ALA A 175 -7.63 -12.93 11.64
C ALA A 175 -8.18 -12.70 13.06
N LEU A 176 -8.44 -11.45 13.45
CA LEU A 176 -9.00 -11.15 14.76
C LEU A 176 -10.45 -11.63 14.92
N VAL A 177 -11.29 -11.45 13.90
CA VAL A 177 -12.68 -11.91 13.95
C VAL A 177 -12.76 -13.44 13.98
N SER A 178 -11.95 -14.14 13.18
CA SER A 178 -11.87 -15.60 13.16
C SER A 178 -11.36 -16.18 14.47
N LYS A 179 -10.46 -15.47 15.17
CA LYS A 179 -10.01 -15.82 16.52
C LYS A 179 -10.98 -15.39 17.63
N ASN A 180 -12.14 -14.82 17.26
CA ASN A 180 -13.13 -14.27 18.18
C ASN A 180 -12.61 -13.14 19.10
N LEU A 181 -11.52 -12.48 18.71
CA LEU A 181 -10.90 -11.37 19.46
C LEU A 181 -11.53 -10.01 19.10
N SER A 182 -12.13 -9.89 17.92
CA SER A 182 -12.79 -8.66 17.44
C SER A 182 -14.25 -8.91 17.08
N PRO A 183 -15.13 -7.90 17.22
CA PRO A 183 -16.49 -7.98 16.72
C PRO A 183 -16.50 -8.01 15.18
N PRO A 184 -17.43 -8.74 14.53
CA PRO A 184 -17.53 -8.76 13.06
C PRO A 184 -17.71 -7.38 12.42
N SER A 185 -18.22 -6.40 13.18
CA SER A 185 -18.38 -5.01 12.72
C SER A 185 -17.07 -4.36 12.28
N ILE A 186 -15.91 -4.79 12.79
CA ILE A 186 -14.62 -4.25 12.34
C ILE A 186 -14.40 -4.47 10.83
N LEU A 187 -15.01 -5.51 10.24
CA LEU A 187 -14.87 -5.83 8.82
C LEU A 187 -15.54 -4.79 7.91
N THR A 188 -16.50 -4.00 8.41
CA THR A 188 -17.11 -2.91 7.62
C THR A 188 -16.10 -1.80 7.31
N SER A 189 -15.08 -1.63 8.16
CA SER A 189 -13.99 -0.69 7.93
C SER A 189 -13.21 -0.99 6.65
N PHE A 190 -13.16 -2.24 6.17
CA PHE A 190 -12.46 -2.56 4.93
C PHE A 190 -13.00 -1.78 3.74
N THR A 191 -14.32 -1.75 3.57
CA THR A 191 -14.95 -0.97 2.49
C THR A 191 -14.78 0.52 2.73
N ALA A 192 -15.02 0.99 3.96
CA ALA A 192 -14.92 2.42 4.30
C ALA A 192 -13.50 2.99 4.11
N GLU A 193 -12.47 2.17 4.34
CA GLU A 193 -11.06 2.57 4.19
C GLU A 193 -10.58 2.46 2.74
N ARG A 194 -10.92 1.39 2.03
CA ARG A 194 -10.32 1.10 0.71
C ARG A 194 -11.05 1.75 -0.46
N VAL A 195 -12.38 1.89 -0.40
CA VAL A 195 -13.14 2.50 -1.51
C VAL A 195 -12.68 3.93 -1.82
N PRO A 196 -12.51 4.84 -0.85
CA PRO A 196 -12.04 6.20 -1.13
C PRO A 196 -10.64 6.24 -1.75
N VAL A 197 -9.72 5.40 -1.25
CA VAL A 197 -8.36 5.27 -1.79
C VAL A 197 -8.40 4.83 -3.25
N ILE A 198 -9.16 3.79 -3.56
CA ILE A 198 -9.28 3.26 -4.91
C ILE A 198 -9.95 4.26 -5.85
N ALA A 199 -11.00 4.95 -5.40
CA ALA A 199 -11.69 5.97 -6.21
C ALA A 199 -10.74 7.12 -6.60
N THR A 200 -9.97 7.64 -5.64
CA THR A 200 -8.97 8.68 -5.91
C THR A 200 -7.89 8.18 -6.87
N MET A 201 -7.39 6.96 -6.68
CA MET A 201 -6.36 6.39 -7.55
C MET A 201 -6.88 6.15 -8.98
N LEU A 202 -8.12 5.67 -9.13
CA LEU A 202 -8.76 5.53 -10.44
C LEU A 202 -8.90 6.87 -11.13
N SER A 203 -9.35 7.91 -10.43
CA SER A 203 -9.42 9.26 -10.99
C SER A 203 -8.05 9.73 -11.50
N LYS A 204 -6.99 9.56 -10.70
CA LYS A 204 -5.62 9.98 -11.08
C LYS A 204 -5.06 9.18 -12.25
N THR A 205 -5.26 7.86 -12.26
CA THR A 205 -4.77 7.00 -13.36
C THR A 205 -5.55 7.19 -14.64
N THR A 206 -6.83 7.54 -14.56
CA THR A 206 -7.68 7.93 -15.70
C THR A 206 -7.21 9.26 -16.29
N GLU A 207 -6.98 10.28 -15.45
CA GLU A 207 -6.42 11.56 -15.89
C GLU A 207 -5.08 11.35 -16.62
N LEU A 208 -4.20 10.53 -16.04
CA LEU A 208 -2.91 10.21 -16.63
C LEU A 208 -3.06 9.46 -17.96
N PHE A 209 -3.99 8.50 -18.03
CA PHE A 209 -4.30 7.75 -19.24
C PHE A 209 -4.68 8.68 -20.39
N HIS A 210 -5.62 9.61 -20.17
CA HIS A 210 -6.00 10.58 -21.20
C HIS A 210 -4.82 11.46 -21.62
N LYS A 211 -4.00 11.94 -20.68
CA LYS A 211 -2.80 12.72 -21.02
C LYS A 211 -1.76 11.94 -21.84
N THR A 212 -1.65 10.63 -21.63
CA THR A 212 -0.69 9.77 -22.36
C THR A 212 -1.19 9.39 -23.76
N PHE A 213 -2.45 8.97 -23.88
CA PHE A 213 -2.98 8.35 -25.10
C PHE A 213 -3.90 9.26 -25.91
N GLN A 214 -4.38 10.35 -25.33
CA GLN A 214 -5.24 11.35 -25.97
C GLN A 214 -4.75 12.77 -25.62
N PRO A 215 -3.49 13.11 -25.93
CA PRO A 215 -2.93 14.40 -25.59
C PRO A 215 -3.70 15.53 -26.30
N ALA A 216 -3.99 16.61 -25.58
CA ALA A 216 -4.68 17.77 -26.17
C ALA A 216 -3.85 18.49 -27.26
N SER A 217 -2.52 18.34 -27.22
CA SER A 217 -1.58 18.80 -28.25
C SER A 217 -0.25 18.03 -28.14
N PRO A 218 0.59 17.99 -29.20
CA PRO A 218 1.90 17.31 -29.16
C PRO A 218 2.81 17.79 -28.01
N GLU A 219 2.77 19.08 -27.66
CA GLU A 219 3.60 19.68 -26.60
C GLU A 219 3.22 19.18 -25.20
N LYS A 220 1.98 18.72 -25.02
CA LYS A 220 1.47 18.20 -23.72
C LYS A 220 1.70 16.71 -23.54
N MET A 221 2.20 15.99 -24.54
CA MET A 221 2.47 14.54 -24.43
C MET A 221 3.40 14.19 -23.27
N ALA A 222 4.39 15.05 -23.00
CA ALA A 222 5.33 14.85 -21.89
C ALA A 222 4.64 14.86 -20.51
N GLU A 223 3.47 15.51 -20.37
CA GLU A 223 2.72 15.54 -19.10
C GLU A 223 2.16 14.16 -18.73
N GLY A 224 1.75 13.37 -19.72
CA GLY A 224 1.31 11.97 -19.52
C GLY A 224 2.41 11.06 -18.97
N TRP A 225 3.67 11.50 -19.00
CA TRP A 225 4.82 10.77 -18.45
C TRP A 225 5.28 11.30 -17.09
N ARG A 226 4.74 12.43 -16.63
CA ARG A 226 5.02 12.96 -15.29
C ARG A 226 4.20 12.21 -14.25
N ARG A 227 4.88 11.61 -13.26
CA ARG A 227 4.24 10.83 -12.20
C ARG A 227 4.11 11.67 -10.94
N GLY A 228 2.87 11.88 -10.48
CA GLY A 228 2.55 12.61 -9.26
C GLY A 228 2.94 11.84 -7.98
N TYR A 229 2.84 12.52 -6.83
CA TYR A 229 3.14 11.94 -5.53
C TYR A 229 2.21 10.77 -5.18
N GLU A 230 0.94 10.87 -5.56
CA GLU A 230 -0.11 9.89 -5.29
C GLU A 230 0.26 8.49 -5.82
N LEU A 231 0.95 8.43 -6.97
CA LEU A 231 1.39 7.16 -7.59
C LEU A 231 2.49 6.45 -6.81
N ARG A 232 3.11 7.12 -5.83
CA ARG A 232 4.05 6.48 -4.88
C ARG A 232 3.31 5.79 -3.73
N MET A 233 2.02 6.09 -3.54
CA MET A 233 1.16 5.54 -2.47
C MET A 233 1.62 5.79 -1.03
N PHE A 234 2.68 6.58 -0.80
CA PHE A 234 3.15 6.89 0.56
C PHE A 234 2.22 7.82 1.34
N GLY A 235 1.40 8.60 0.63
CA GLY A 235 0.41 9.49 1.25
C GLY A 235 -0.91 8.84 1.62
N VAL A 236 -1.08 7.53 1.37
CA VAL A 236 -2.33 6.81 1.68
C VAL A 236 -2.65 6.98 3.17
N ASN A 237 -3.91 7.27 3.50
CA ASN A 237 -4.38 7.33 4.87
C ASN A 237 -5.84 6.87 5.04
N TYR A 238 -6.19 6.62 6.30
CA TYR A 238 -7.50 6.17 6.76
C TYR A 238 -8.04 7.08 7.88
N ARG A 239 -7.73 8.38 7.85
CA ARG A 239 -8.05 9.30 8.97
C ARG A 239 -9.56 9.43 9.29
N LYS A 240 -10.44 9.07 8.35
CA LYS A 240 -11.91 9.03 8.54
C LYS A 240 -12.45 7.64 8.89
N SER A 241 -11.58 6.67 9.18
CA SER A 241 -12.01 5.32 9.54
C SER A 241 -12.75 5.30 10.88
N GLY A 242 -13.78 4.46 10.98
CA GLY A 242 -14.50 4.26 12.24
C GLY A 242 -13.71 3.52 13.32
N ILE A 243 -12.52 3.02 12.98
CA ILE A 243 -11.63 2.26 13.87
C ILE A 243 -10.33 3.00 14.20
N THR A 244 -10.27 4.30 13.93
CA THR A 244 -9.17 5.18 14.33
C THR A 244 -9.55 6.05 15.51
N LEU A 245 -8.58 6.37 16.38
CA LEU A 245 -8.74 7.30 17.50
C LEU A 245 -7.60 8.31 17.51
N ASP A 246 -7.90 9.58 17.31
CA ASP A 246 -6.94 10.68 17.45
C ASP A 246 -7.41 11.61 18.57
N GLU A 247 -6.62 11.75 19.63
CA GLU A 247 -6.91 12.66 20.75
C GLU A 247 -6.29 14.06 20.56
N LYS A 248 -5.38 14.21 19.58
CA LYS A 248 -4.68 15.47 19.31
C LYS A 248 -5.39 16.30 18.26
N TYR A 249 -5.87 15.64 17.21
CA TYR A 249 -6.52 16.26 16.07
C TYR A 249 -7.93 15.73 15.90
N SER A 250 -8.85 16.60 15.52
CA SER A 250 -10.23 16.21 15.19
C SER A 250 -10.61 16.75 13.83
N TYR A 251 -11.47 16.00 13.15
CA TYR A 251 -12.09 16.40 11.89
C TYR A 251 -13.50 16.90 12.16
N GLY A 252 -13.91 17.94 11.44
CA GLY A 252 -15.33 18.26 11.31
C GLY A 252 -16.10 17.09 10.70
N ALA A 253 -17.40 16.98 11.01
CA ALA A 253 -18.27 15.93 10.43
C ALA A 253 -18.19 15.93 8.89
N ASP A 254 -18.27 17.12 8.29
CA ASP A 254 -18.28 17.34 6.84
C ASP A 254 -16.89 17.65 6.26
N GLU A 255 -15.83 17.61 7.08
CA GLU A 255 -14.49 17.87 6.59
C GLU A 255 -14.03 16.72 5.68
N ALA A 256 -13.73 17.07 4.44
CA ALA A 256 -13.18 16.15 3.44
C ALA A 256 -11.71 15.88 3.75
N VAL A 257 -11.32 14.61 3.66
CA VAL A 257 -9.92 14.19 3.79
C VAL A 257 -9.49 13.58 2.47
N ASP A 258 -8.42 14.13 1.90
CA ASP A 258 -7.79 13.52 0.72
C ASP A 258 -7.12 12.19 1.15
N PRO A 259 -7.50 11.05 0.56
CA PRO A 259 -6.93 9.75 0.92
C PRO A 259 -5.44 9.60 0.60
N TYR A 260 -4.78 10.53 -0.10
CA TYR A 260 -3.38 10.47 -0.54
C TYR A 260 -2.48 11.60 -0.03
N ARG A 261 -2.94 12.42 0.93
CA ARG A 261 -2.22 13.61 1.42
C ARG A 261 -1.74 13.49 2.87
N SER A 262 -1.52 12.27 3.35
CA SER A 262 -0.86 12.04 4.65
C SER A 262 0.45 12.82 4.74
N GLY A 263 0.63 13.58 5.81
CA GLY A 263 1.89 14.30 6.10
C GLY A 263 2.13 15.59 5.32
N ASP A 264 1.31 15.92 4.31
CA ASP A 264 1.45 17.18 3.55
C ASP A 264 1.17 18.42 4.42
N ASP A 265 0.40 18.24 5.51
CA ASP A 265 0.11 19.27 6.51
C ASP A 265 1.17 19.37 7.63
N GLY A 266 2.27 18.61 7.52
CA GLY A 266 3.32 18.54 8.55
C GLY A 266 2.89 17.83 9.83
N THR A 267 1.73 17.16 9.84
CA THR A 267 1.23 16.41 10.98
C THR A 267 1.37 14.91 10.79
N VAL A 268 1.37 14.19 11.92
CA VAL A 268 1.21 12.73 11.98
C VAL A 268 -0.04 12.46 12.78
N ARG A 269 -0.99 11.75 12.18
CA ARG A 269 -2.33 11.52 12.74
C ARG A 269 -2.69 10.05 12.80
N ALA A 270 -3.69 9.72 13.60
CA ALA A 270 -4.36 8.43 13.46
C ALA A 270 -5.00 8.33 12.06
N GLY A 271 -4.80 7.18 11.42
CA GLY A 271 -5.14 6.90 10.03
C GLY A 271 -3.95 7.04 9.08
N ASP A 272 -2.87 7.71 9.46
CA ASP A 272 -1.68 7.83 8.60
C ASP A 272 -0.85 6.55 8.63
N ARG A 273 -0.02 6.35 7.60
CA ARG A 273 1.02 5.33 7.65
C ARG A 273 2.01 5.68 8.74
N ALA A 274 2.39 4.70 9.56
CA ALA A 274 3.38 4.92 10.61
C ALA A 274 4.73 5.33 9.98
N PRO A 275 5.30 6.50 10.36
CA PRO A 275 6.61 6.90 9.88
C PRO A 275 7.70 5.89 10.27
N ASP A 276 8.67 5.70 9.39
CA ASP A 276 9.89 4.98 9.78
C ASP A 276 10.79 5.87 10.64
N ALA A 277 11.61 5.25 11.47
CA ALA A 277 12.56 5.91 12.36
C ALA A 277 13.90 5.18 12.31
N PRO A 278 14.88 5.68 11.53
CA PRO A 278 16.21 5.09 11.48
C PRO A 278 17.03 5.45 12.72
N LYS A 279 18.19 4.80 12.87
CA LYS A 279 19.17 5.11 13.94
C LYS A 279 18.62 4.85 15.34
N LEU A 280 17.82 3.79 15.47
CA LEU A 280 17.37 3.29 16.77
C LEU A 280 18.43 2.35 17.34
N SER A 281 18.71 2.47 18.64
CA SER A 281 19.62 1.58 19.35
C SER A 281 18.89 0.82 20.46
N PRO A 282 18.84 -0.53 20.41
CA PRO A 282 18.29 -1.33 21.50
C PRO A 282 19.07 -1.15 22.80
N VAL A 283 18.36 -0.79 23.86
CA VAL A 283 18.97 -0.66 25.19
C VAL A 283 19.31 -2.05 25.75
N GLY A 284 20.45 -2.17 26.43
CA GLY A 284 20.89 -3.42 27.08
C GLY A 284 21.67 -4.39 26.20
N GLN A 285 21.84 -4.11 24.91
CA GLN A 285 22.74 -4.89 24.04
C GLN A 285 24.14 -4.28 24.02
N THR A 286 25.09 -4.95 24.67
CA THR A 286 26.45 -4.47 24.95
C THR A 286 27.38 -4.33 23.72
N ASN A 287 26.91 -4.60 22.50
CA ASN A 287 27.72 -4.59 21.27
C ASN A 287 27.03 -3.96 20.03
N ALA A 288 26.01 -3.12 20.19
CA ALA A 288 25.29 -2.57 19.04
C ALA A 288 26.03 -1.37 18.38
N THR A 289 27.02 -1.64 17.54
CA THR A 289 27.37 -0.73 16.42
C THR A 289 26.32 -0.77 15.30
N THR A 290 25.32 -1.66 15.44
CA THR A 290 24.22 -1.86 14.51
C THR A 290 22.99 -1.07 14.96
N TYR A 291 22.75 0.04 14.27
CA TYR A 291 21.48 0.75 14.31
C TYR A 291 20.39 -0.06 13.60
N THR A 292 19.14 0.09 14.04
CA THR A 292 17.96 -0.46 13.36
C THR A 292 16.99 0.65 12.95
N THR A 293 15.92 0.28 12.24
CA THR A 293 14.80 1.14 11.90
C THR A 293 13.52 0.64 12.57
N PHE A 294 12.49 1.48 12.69
CA PHE A 294 11.21 1.01 13.19
C PHE A 294 10.63 -0.07 12.27
N LEU A 295 10.74 0.10 10.95
CA LEU A 295 10.21 -0.85 9.99
C LEU A 295 10.90 -2.23 10.04
N ASP A 296 12.18 -2.30 10.42
CA ASP A 296 12.88 -3.60 10.63
C ASP A 296 12.33 -4.37 11.84
N LEU A 297 11.80 -3.66 12.84
CA LEU A 297 11.25 -4.23 14.08
C LEU A 297 9.75 -4.49 14.00
N TYR A 298 9.07 -3.83 13.07
CA TYR A 298 7.64 -3.92 12.88
C TYR A 298 7.23 -5.33 12.42
N ASN A 299 6.21 -5.89 13.06
CA ASN A 299 5.68 -7.21 12.72
C ASN A 299 4.18 -7.14 12.45
N PRO A 300 3.72 -7.49 11.23
CA PRO A 300 2.30 -7.37 10.83
C PRO A 300 1.38 -8.40 11.49
N ALA A 301 1.86 -9.21 12.43
CA ALA A 301 1.01 -10.07 13.25
C ALA A 301 0.46 -9.34 14.50
N TYR A 302 1.01 -8.17 14.85
CA TYR A 302 0.71 -7.47 16.11
C TYR A 302 0.26 -6.04 15.86
N HIS A 303 -0.54 -5.51 16.79
CA HIS A 303 -0.59 -4.08 17.03
C HIS A 303 0.67 -3.66 17.78
N THR A 304 1.42 -2.71 17.24
CA THR A 304 2.65 -2.23 17.88
C THR A 304 2.38 -0.89 18.55
N ILE A 305 2.46 -0.85 19.88
CA ILE A 305 2.28 0.34 20.69
C ILE A 305 3.64 1.01 20.88
N LEU A 306 3.77 2.21 20.34
CA LEU A 306 4.95 3.07 20.44
C LEU A 306 4.73 4.08 21.55
N ILE A 307 5.53 4.01 22.61
CA ILE A 307 5.43 4.88 23.79
C ILE A 307 6.62 5.83 23.76
N PHE A 308 6.38 7.10 23.45
CA PHE A 308 7.41 8.14 23.48
C PHE A 308 7.41 8.78 24.86
N ALA A 309 8.43 8.47 25.66
CA ALA A 309 8.53 8.91 27.04
C ALA A 309 9.98 8.83 27.56
N ASP A 310 10.32 9.71 28.49
CA ASP A 310 11.61 9.66 29.19
C ASP A 310 11.39 9.18 30.64
N PRO A 311 11.98 8.04 31.07
CA PRO A 311 11.84 7.55 32.44
C PRO A 311 12.22 8.59 33.50
N GLY A 312 13.16 9.50 33.21
CA GLY A 312 13.52 10.59 34.11
C GLY A 312 12.38 11.57 34.42
N ARG A 313 11.32 11.59 33.60
CA ARG A 313 10.15 12.48 33.75
C ARG A 313 8.82 11.72 33.86
N ASN A 314 8.70 10.57 33.20
CA ASN A 314 7.42 9.89 32.99
C ASN A 314 7.36 8.50 33.65
N ARG A 315 8.23 8.20 34.63
CA ARG A 315 8.38 6.88 35.24
C ARG A 315 7.05 6.18 35.56
N GLU A 316 6.23 6.80 36.40
CA GLU A 316 4.95 6.25 36.87
C GLU A 316 3.95 6.05 35.72
N ALA A 317 3.92 6.99 34.77
CA ALA A 317 3.04 6.90 33.61
C ALA A 317 3.43 5.73 32.68
N ILE A 318 4.74 5.50 32.48
CA ILE A 318 5.24 4.36 31.69
C ILE A 318 4.82 3.04 32.36
N GLU A 319 5.06 2.89 33.67
CA GLU A 319 4.69 1.69 34.43
C GLU A 319 3.18 1.41 34.31
N THR A 320 2.34 2.43 34.56
CA THR A 320 0.88 2.31 34.50
C THR A 320 0.39 1.94 33.09
N ILE A 321 0.99 2.52 32.03
CA ILE A 321 0.66 2.19 30.64
C ILE A 321 0.99 0.73 30.33
N LEU A 322 2.21 0.28 30.68
CA LEU A 322 2.65 -1.08 30.39
C LEU A 322 1.88 -2.14 31.20
N GLU A 323 1.51 -1.83 32.44
CA GLU A 323 0.63 -2.68 33.25
C GLU A 323 -0.78 -2.78 32.65
N THR A 324 -1.35 -1.65 32.24
CA THR A 324 -2.66 -1.61 31.56
C THR A 324 -2.63 -2.49 30.31
N ILE A 325 -1.62 -2.34 29.46
CA ILE A 325 -1.50 -3.11 28.22
C ILE A 325 -1.40 -4.61 28.52
N ARG A 326 -0.61 -5.01 29.51
CA ARG A 326 -0.51 -6.41 29.95
C ARG A 326 -1.83 -6.95 30.49
N GLY A 327 -2.64 -6.11 31.11
CA GLY A 327 -3.99 -6.45 31.59
C GLY A 327 -5.05 -6.59 30.51
N LEU A 328 -4.80 -6.15 29.27
CA LEU A 328 -5.76 -6.32 28.17
C LEU A 328 -5.92 -7.80 27.78
N PRO A 329 -7.15 -8.26 27.46
CA PRO A 329 -7.39 -9.62 26.98
C PRO A 329 -6.53 -9.97 25.76
N SER A 330 -5.91 -11.15 25.79
CA SER A 330 -5.04 -11.67 24.71
C SER A 330 -3.88 -10.75 24.32
N SER A 331 -3.51 -9.77 25.14
CA SER A 331 -2.45 -8.78 24.84
C SER A 331 -1.15 -9.41 24.35
N LYS A 332 -0.69 -10.50 25.01
CA LYS A 332 0.52 -11.24 24.62
C LYS A 332 0.47 -11.86 23.22
N GLU A 333 -0.71 -12.08 22.66
CA GLU A 333 -0.88 -12.71 21.34
C GLU A 333 -1.01 -11.69 20.21
N ILE A 334 -1.41 -10.45 20.52
CA ILE A 334 -1.82 -9.47 19.50
C ILE A 334 -1.22 -8.08 19.68
N ILE A 335 -0.49 -7.82 20.77
CA ILE A 335 0.14 -6.53 21.06
C ILE A 335 1.64 -6.72 21.28
N LYS A 336 2.42 -5.79 20.73
CA LYS A 336 3.81 -5.54 21.10
C LYS A 336 4.00 -4.11 21.57
N THR A 337 4.92 -3.90 22.49
CA THR A 337 5.20 -2.61 23.10
C THR A 337 6.65 -2.21 22.84
N ILE A 338 6.84 -0.97 22.38
CA ILE A 338 8.15 -0.36 22.18
C ILE A 338 8.17 0.97 22.93
N VAL A 339 9.10 1.13 23.85
CA VAL A 339 9.37 2.42 24.50
C VAL A 339 10.51 3.13 23.76
N PHE A 340 10.23 4.30 23.21
CA PHE A 340 11.22 5.18 22.62
C PHE A 340 11.72 6.19 23.65
N LEU A 341 13.04 6.19 23.87
CA LEU A 341 13.73 7.14 24.72
C LEU A 341 14.31 8.29 23.87
N PRO A 342 14.25 9.54 24.35
CA PRO A 342 14.85 10.66 23.62
C PRO A 342 16.37 10.59 23.66
N GLN A 343 17.03 11.28 22.71
CA GLN A 343 18.50 11.41 22.63
C GLN A 343 19.16 11.79 23.95
N THR A 344 18.49 12.60 24.75
CA THR A 344 18.99 13.15 26.00
C THR A 344 18.81 12.22 27.20
N SER A 345 18.20 11.05 27.03
CA SER A 345 17.87 10.19 28.16
C SER A 345 19.14 9.62 28.78
N SER A 346 19.33 9.89 30.07
CA SER A 346 20.39 9.31 30.90
C SER A 346 19.95 8.03 31.62
N SER A 347 18.68 7.64 31.48
CA SER A 347 18.03 6.55 32.22
C SER A 347 17.65 5.37 31.33
N ALA A 348 18.56 4.98 30.43
CA ALA A 348 18.28 3.91 29.46
C ALA A 348 17.85 2.58 30.13
N ASN A 349 18.52 2.20 31.23
CA ASN A 349 18.26 0.94 31.96
C ASN A 349 17.26 1.09 33.13
N ASP A 350 16.29 1.99 33.03
CA ASP A 350 15.33 2.23 34.11
C ASP A 350 14.35 1.06 34.29
N ALA A 351 14.07 0.67 35.54
CA ALA A 351 13.16 -0.44 35.83
C ALA A 351 11.72 -0.21 35.35
N SER A 352 11.28 1.04 35.18
CA SER A 352 9.94 1.38 34.67
C SER A 352 9.66 0.86 33.26
N THR A 353 10.71 0.68 32.45
CA THR A 353 10.59 0.19 31.07
C THR A 353 10.78 -1.32 30.94
N SER A 354 11.14 -2.01 32.02
CA SER A 354 11.53 -3.43 32.04
C SER A 354 10.46 -4.41 31.53
N SER A 355 9.20 -3.96 31.51
CA SER A 355 8.07 -4.78 31.07
C SER A 355 7.63 -4.53 29.63
N ALA A 356 8.26 -3.58 28.94
CA ALA A 356 8.08 -3.41 27.51
C ALA A 356 8.78 -4.55 26.76
N ASP A 357 8.26 -4.92 25.60
CA ASP A 357 8.90 -5.93 24.75
C ASP A 357 10.23 -5.43 24.21
N MET A 358 10.34 -4.11 23.96
CA MET A 358 11.56 -3.45 23.52
C MET A 358 11.68 -2.02 24.09
N VAL A 359 12.91 -1.61 24.34
CA VAL A 359 13.28 -0.24 24.70
C VAL A 359 14.35 0.24 23.74
N LEU A 360 14.10 1.35 23.06
CA LEU A 360 14.95 1.86 21.98
C LEU A 360 15.34 3.30 22.27
N LEU A 361 16.65 3.59 22.20
CA LEU A 361 17.16 4.95 22.22
C LEU A 361 17.11 5.53 20.81
N ASP A 362 16.44 6.66 20.64
CA ASP A 362 16.41 7.42 19.39
C ASP A 362 17.69 8.26 19.26
N THR A 363 18.79 7.66 18.80
CA THR A 363 20.13 8.28 18.96
C THR A 363 20.32 9.53 18.12
N GLU A 364 19.64 9.64 16.98
CA GLU A 364 19.69 10.80 16.08
C GLU A 364 18.39 11.64 16.09
N GLY A 365 17.42 11.30 16.94
CA GLY A 365 16.21 12.12 17.13
C GLY A 365 15.16 11.96 16.02
N TYR A 366 15.33 10.98 15.13
CA TYR A 366 14.43 10.78 14.00
C TYR A 366 13.07 10.28 14.45
N ALA A 367 12.98 9.42 15.46
CA ALA A 367 11.69 8.92 15.93
C ALA A 367 10.84 10.07 16.49
N TYR A 368 11.39 10.85 17.43
CA TYR A 368 10.68 11.99 18.01
C TYR A 368 10.33 13.04 16.95
N LYS A 369 11.24 13.33 16.01
CA LYS A 369 10.98 14.27 14.91
C LYS A 369 9.90 13.77 13.96
N HIS A 370 10.02 12.53 13.46
CA HIS A 370 9.12 12.00 12.44
C HIS A 370 7.71 11.77 12.97
N TYR A 371 7.55 11.43 14.25
CA TYR A 371 6.25 11.33 14.92
C TYR A 371 5.76 12.66 15.50
N ASN A 372 6.52 13.75 15.33
CA ASN A 372 6.20 15.09 15.82
C ASN A 372 5.86 15.11 17.33
N VAL A 373 6.76 14.51 18.13
CA VAL A 373 6.69 14.43 19.59
C VAL A 373 7.78 15.30 20.21
N ALA A 374 7.42 16.12 21.20
CA ALA A 374 8.37 16.90 21.96
C ALA A 374 9.09 16.02 23.00
N GLY A 375 10.42 16.01 22.98
CA GLY A 375 11.25 15.18 23.87
C GLY A 375 11.21 15.56 25.36
N ASP A 376 10.65 16.72 25.68
CA ASP A 376 10.48 17.27 27.03
C ASP A 376 9.03 17.21 27.55
N SER A 377 8.14 16.52 26.83
CA SER A 377 6.73 16.37 27.20
C SER A 377 6.58 15.75 28.60
N GLN A 378 5.73 16.38 29.43
CA GLN A 378 5.38 15.87 30.76
C GLN A 378 4.44 14.66 30.70
N GLN A 379 3.75 14.47 29.58
CA GLN A 379 2.87 13.34 29.35
C GLN A 379 3.41 12.47 28.20
N PRO A 380 3.45 11.13 28.36
CA PRO A 380 3.78 10.23 27.27
C PRO A 380 2.84 10.43 26.07
N THR A 381 3.41 10.44 24.87
CA THR A 381 2.62 10.34 23.63
C THR A 381 2.66 8.90 23.15
N VAL A 382 1.50 8.33 22.87
CA VAL A 382 1.38 6.93 22.48
C VAL A 382 0.78 6.83 21.08
N PHE A 383 1.50 6.13 20.19
CA PHE A 383 0.99 5.75 18.88
C PHE A 383 0.72 4.26 18.85
N ILE A 384 -0.46 3.84 18.39
CA ILE A 384 -0.82 2.43 18.25
C ILE A 384 -0.84 2.12 16.76
N VAL A 385 0.17 1.39 16.28
CA VAL A 385 0.31 0.99 14.88
C VAL A 385 -0.43 -0.34 14.67
N ARG A 386 -1.37 -0.35 13.73
CA ARG A 386 -2.13 -1.53 13.30
C ARG A 386 -1.24 -2.52 12.55
N PRO A 387 -1.65 -3.81 12.48
CA PRO A 387 -1.01 -4.85 11.67
C PRO A 387 -0.79 -4.56 10.17
N ASP A 388 -1.47 -3.56 9.60
CA ASP A 388 -1.27 -3.09 8.22
C ASP A 388 -0.29 -1.91 8.08
N GLY A 389 0.35 -1.49 9.18
CA GLY A 389 1.36 -0.43 9.23
C GLY A 389 0.78 0.99 9.30
N PHE A 390 -0.52 1.13 9.56
CA PHE A 390 -1.17 2.43 9.76
C PHE A 390 -1.37 2.72 11.25
N ILE A 391 -1.26 3.97 11.64
CA ILE A 391 -1.55 4.41 13.00
C ILE A 391 -3.05 4.27 13.22
N GLY A 392 -3.47 3.37 14.12
CA GLY A 392 -4.86 3.28 14.56
C GLY A 392 -5.18 4.28 15.66
N GLY A 393 -4.23 4.53 16.56
CA GLY A 393 -4.42 5.41 17.72
C GLY A 393 -3.29 6.43 17.88
N LEU A 394 -3.63 7.70 18.09
CA LEU A 394 -2.76 8.73 18.67
C LEU A 394 -3.40 9.19 19.98
N VAL A 395 -2.84 8.77 21.11
CA VAL A 395 -3.48 8.88 22.42
C VAL A 395 -2.49 9.31 23.51
N PHE A 396 -3.02 9.83 24.62
CA PHE A 396 -2.27 10.38 25.74
C PHE A 396 -2.60 9.62 27.04
N GLY A 397 -2.07 8.40 27.14
CA GLY A 397 -2.15 7.58 28.35
C GLY A 397 -3.19 6.46 28.33
N VAL A 398 -3.50 5.95 29.52
CA VAL A 398 -4.24 4.69 29.73
C VAL A 398 -5.67 4.72 29.18
N GLU A 399 -6.41 5.80 29.42
CA GLU A 399 -7.81 5.88 28.99
C GLU A 399 -7.96 5.92 27.47
N GLY A 400 -7.07 6.63 26.78
CA GLY A 400 -7.02 6.64 25.32
C GLY A 400 -6.66 5.27 24.73
N ILE A 401 -5.72 4.54 25.36
CA ILE A 401 -5.37 3.16 24.96
C ILE A 401 -6.59 2.24 25.09
N LYS A 402 -7.28 2.24 26.24
CA LYS A 402 -8.50 1.44 26.44
C LYS A 402 -9.58 1.82 25.44
N LYS A 403 -9.78 3.12 25.20
CA LYS A 403 -10.76 3.61 24.23
C LYS A 403 -10.47 3.11 22.83
N TYR A 404 -9.21 3.17 22.37
CA TYR A 404 -8.82 2.64 21.06
C TYR A 404 -9.08 1.14 20.97
N PHE A 405 -8.60 0.34 21.94
CA PHE A 405 -8.80 -1.11 21.90
C PHE A 405 -10.27 -1.49 22.04
N GLY A 406 -11.10 -0.69 22.71
CA GLY A 406 -12.55 -0.86 22.74
C GLY A 406 -13.25 -0.64 21.38
N LEU A 407 -12.61 0.06 20.43
CA LEU A 407 -13.13 0.18 19.06
C LEU A 407 -12.90 -1.10 18.24
N ILE A 408 -11.84 -1.85 18.55
CA ILE A 408 -11.36 -2.94 17.69
C ILE A 408 -11.43 -4.33 18.31
N LEU A 409 -11.40 -4.46 19.64
CA LEU A 409 -11.42 -5.74 20.35
C LEU A 409 -12.76 -5.95 21.07
N LYS A 410 -13.07 -7.22 21.34
CA LYS A 410 -14.07 -7.60 22.34
C LYS A 410 -13.39 -7.55 23.70
N LEU A 411 -13.58 -6.45 24.43
CA LEU A 411 -13.07 -6.26 25.78
C LEU A 411 -14.08 -6.67 26.84
#